data_AF-A0A087X8Q5-F1
#
_entry.id   AF-A0A087X8Q5-F1
#
_cell.length_a   1.000
_cell.length_b   1.000
_cell.length_c   1.000
_cell.angle_alpha   90.00
_cell.angle_beta   90.00
_cell.angle_gamma   90.00
#
_symmetry.space_group_name_H-M   'P 1'
#
loop_
_entity.id
_entity.type
_entity.pdbx_description
1 polymer ?
#
loop_
_entity_poly.entity_id
_entity_poly.type
_entity_poly.pdbx_seq_one_letter_code
_entity_poly.pdbx_strand_id
1 'polypeptide(L)'
;VNVPGQIEALSGSCLQVPCSFNSTSNLTRATYALWKSKQKTIFNSRESVNLYPLKIIGNLGEKNCTTLFPDLNSSYTGDYVLRIENRPFKATAFCHPLQIRVRDSQWSPSLNISGDLEENQSVTVTCSAFTPCPHSPPELTWNLQQHSLGQTEKNPDGTFTTKIQETVILSDAHNGYSISCSAGYPVNGGNKTAKAEVTLSVPYVPRNTRASVSPSSGLVSAGSRVELSCCSRAWPPPSFTWFRISRHGGANVSVGSVYTFNATFYCVAANRLGHSRSSVIHVGLRGK
;
A
#
# COMPACT_ATOMS: atom_id res chain seq x y z
N VAL A 1 22.10 -0.11 29.76
CA VAL A 1 21.73 0.77 28.63
C VAL A 1 20.91 -0.06 27.68
N ASN A 2 19.81 0.48 27.19
CA ASN A 2 18.93 -0.15 26.22
C ASN A 2 18.97 0.70 24.94
N VAL A 3 19.47 0.10 23.87
CA VAL A 3 19.54 0.65 22.50
C VAL A 3 19.10 -0.47 21.54
N PRO A 4 18.55 -0.14 20.37
CA PRO A 4 18.32 -1.14 19.33
C PRO A 4 19.60 -1.88 18.96
N GLY A 5 19.52 -3.17 18.63
CA GLY A 5 20.68 -3.92 18.16
C GLY A 5 21.15 -3.47 16.78
N GLN A 6 20.19 -3.26 15.87
CA GLN A 6 20.45 -2.75 14.52
C GLN A 6 19.35 -1.76 14.14
N ILE A 7 19.74 -0.69 13.45
CA ILE A 7 18.80 0.30 12.89
C ILE A 7 19.26 0.76 11.51
N GLU A 8 18.30 1.03 10.63
CA GLU A 8 18.57 1.52 9.28
C GLU A 8 18.23 3.01 9.16
N ALA A 9 19.01 3.72 8.35
CA ALA A 9 18.82 5.13 8.04
C ALA A 9 18.96 5.38 6.55
N LEU A 10 18.30 6.44 6.06
CA LEU A 10 18.41 6.87 4.68
C LEU A 10 19.51 7.92 4.56
N SER A 11 20.40 7.73 3.60
CA SER A 11 21.45 8.67 3.24
C SER A 11 20.86 10.01 2.83
N GLY A 12 21.31 11.07 3.49
CA GLY A 12 20.83 12.44 3.39
C GLY A 12 19.69 12.78 4.35
N SER A 13 19.14 11.82 5.09
CA SER A 13 18.09 12.05 6.10
C SER A 13 18.65 12.01 7.52
N CYS A 14 17.79 12.15 8.51
CA CYS A 14 18.16 11.97 9.91
C CYS A 14 17.78 10.57 10.43
N LEU A 15 18.31 10.23 11.61
CA LEU A 15 17.98 9.02 12.36
C LEU A 15 17.82 9.36 13.84
N GLN A 16 16.66 9.02 14.40
CA GLN A 16 16.45 9.06 15.84
C GLN A 16 16.72 7.67 16.45
N VAL A 17 17.73 7.57 17.31
CA VAL A 17 18.05 6.35 18.05
C VAL A 17 17.34 6.41 19.41
N PRO A 18 16.24 5.65 19.62
CA PRO A 18 15.63 5.55 20.93
C PRO A 18 16.60 4.90 21.89
N CYS A 19 16.81 5.50 23.07
CA CYS A 19 17.57 4.82 24.10
C CYS A 19 17.19 5.24 25.51
N SER A 20 17.36 4.29 26.41
CA SER A 20 17.20 4.48 27.85
C SER A 20 18.32 3.78 28.60
N PHE A 21 18.50 4.13 29.87
CA PHE A 21 19.41 3.39 30.73
C PHE A 21 18.81 3.20 32.11
N ASN A 22 19.37 2.28 32.87
CA ASN A 22 19.02 2.15 34.28
C ASN A 22 20.27 2.34 35.12
N SER A 23 20.07 2.86 36.33
CA SER A 23 21.08 3.11 37.34
C SER A 23 20.47 2.80 38.69
N THR A 24 21.16 1.97 39.47
CA THR A 24 20.87 1.70 40.88
C THR A 24 21.37 2.83 41.80
N SER A 25 22.29 3.67 41.31
CA SER A 25 22.79 4.84 42.02
C SER A 25 21.94 6.06 41.71
N ASN A 26 21.70 6.90 42.72
CA ASN A 26 21.07 8.20 42.55
C ASN A 26 21.94 9.10 41.68
N LEU A 27 21.36 9.65 40.60
CA LEU A 27 22.02 10.57 39.67
C LEU A 27 22.09 11.97 40.29
N THR A 28 22.91 12.15 41.33
CA THR A 28 23.03 13.43 42.06
C THR A 28 23.86 14.49 41.34
N ARG A 29 24.64 14.08 40.34
CA ARG A 29 25.44 14.98 39.50
C ARG A 29 24.90 15.07 38.08
N ALA A 30 25.42 16.02 37.31
CA ALA A 30 25.15 16.09 35.88
C ALA A 30 25.56 14.79 35.17
N THR A 31 24.63 14.26 34.38
CA THR A 31 24.81 13.04 33.59
C THR A 31 25.19 13.42 32.16
N TYR A 32 26.16 12.72 31.60
CA TYR A 32 26.66 12.95 30.25
C TYR A 32 26.62 11.66 29.43
N ALA A 33 26.42 11.79 28.12
CA ALA A 33 26.37 10.70 27.17
C ALA A 33 27.50 10.87 26.14
N LEU A 34 28.20 9.77 25.85
CA LEU A 34 29.25 9.71 24.85
C LEU A 34 28.97 8.57 23.88
N TRP A 35 29.03 8.87 22.59
CA TRP A 35 29.04 7.85 21.56
C TRP A 35 30.48 7.55 21.14
N LYS A 36 30.79 6.27 21.00
CA LYS A 36 32.08 5.80 20.50
C LYS A 36 31.89 4.89 19.30
N SER A 37 32.78 5.00 18.33
CA SER A 37 32.89 4.07 17.21
C SER A 37 34.37 3.68 17.04
N LYS A 38 34.64 2.39 16.80
CA LYS A 38 36.01 1.83 16.73
C LYS A 38 36.91 2.32 17.88
N GLN A 39 36.36 2.32 19.10
CA GLN A 39 37.00 2.79 20.35
C GLN A 39 37.33 4.30 20.42
N LYS A 40 37.08 5.09 19.37
CA LYS A 40 37.23 6.55 19.36
C LYS A 40 35.93 7.22 19.81
N THR A 41 36.02 8.23 20.68
CA THR A 41 34.87 9.09 21.01
C THR A 41 34.53 9.95 19.81
N ILE A 42 33.31 9.81 19.31
CA ILE A 42 32.79 10.59 18.17
C ILE A 42 31.90 11.74 18.61
N PHE A 43 31.30 11.62 19.80
CA PHE A 43 30.45 12.63 20.39
C PHE A 43 30.57 12.56 21.92
N ASN A 44 30.62 13.73 22.54
CA ASN A 44 30.58 13.89 23.98
C ASN A 44 29.61 15.03 24.34
N SER A 45 28.55 14.73 25.09
CA SER A 45 27.56 15.75 25.47
C SER A 45 28.09 16.80 26.46
N ARG A 46 29.29 16.60 27.01
CA ARG A 46 29.95 17.52 27.95
C ARG A 46 30.97 18.45 27.30
N GLU A 47 31.69 17.94 26.31
CA GLU A 47 32.90 18.56 25.77
C GLU A 47 32.68 18.96 24.31
N SER A 48 33.61 19.73 23.74
CA SER A 48 33.56 20.19 22.35
C SER A 48 33.76 19.07 21.31
N VAL A 49 33.92 17.81 21.72
CA VAL A 49 34.15 16.68 20.83
C VAL A 49 32.85 16.31 20.12
N ASN A 50 32.72 16.78 18.88
CA ASN A 50 31.55 16.56 18.04
C ASN A 50 32.02 16.25 16.59
N LEU A 51 32.64 15.08 16.40
CA LEU A 51 33.13 14.65 15.07
C LEU A 51 31.98 14.46 14.08
N TYR A 52 30.81 14.08 14.60
CA TYR A 52 29.54 14.06 13.89
C TYR A 52 28.55 14.92 14.67
N PRO A 53 27.72 15.76 14.02
CA PRO A 53 26.79 16.73 14.64
C PRO A 53 25.61 16.08 15.41
N LEU A 54 25.91 15.15 16.30
CA LEU A 54 24.95 14.40 17.10
C LEU A 54 24.31 15.29 18.16
N LYS A 55 23.04 15.02 18.48
CA LYS A 55 22.31 15.75 19.52
C LYS A 55 21.57 14.80 20.44
N ILE A 56 21.81 14.91 21.75
CA ILE A 56 20.97 14.24 22.74
C ILE A 56 19.67 15.05 22.84
N ILE A 57 18.55 14.44 22.45
CA ILE A 57 17.21 15.04 22.53
C ILE A 57 16.44 14.53 23.76
N GLY A 58 16.86 13.41 24.34
CA GLY A 58 16.31 12.88 25.59
C GLY A 58 16.85 13.58 26.84
N ASN A 59 16.05 13.58 27.92
CA ASN A 59 16.51 14.06 29.22
C ASN A 59 17.33 12.99 29.96
N LEU A 60 18.65 13.20 30.04
CA LEU A 60 19.57 12.28 30.73
C LEU A 60 19.30 12.16 32.24
N GLY A 61 18.70 13.18 32.88
CA GLY A 61 18.29 13.11 34.29
C GLY A 61 17.13 12.13 34.52
N GLU A 62 16.26 11.99 33.53
CA GLU A 62 15.14 11.04 33.50
C GLU A 62 15.55 9.68 32.89
N LYS A 63 16.85 9.44 32.76
CA LYS A 63 17.42 8.22 32.16
C LYS A 63 17.04 7.99 30.69
N ASN A 64 16.65 9.05 29.98
CA ASN A 64 16.35 9.06 28.55
C ASN A 64 17.57 9.61 27.79
N CYS A 65 18.23 8.75 27.01
CA CYS A 65 19.44 9.13 26.27
C CYS A 65 19.21 9.30 24.76
N THR A 66 17.94 9.32 24.33
CA THR A 66 17.55 9.33 22.91
C THR A 66 18.38 10.35 22.13
N THR A 67 19.04 9.87 21.07
CA THR A 67 20.02 10.64 20.30
C THR A 67 19.53 10.84 18.87
N LEU A 68 19.61 12.07 18.38
CA LEU A 68 19.37 12.44 16.98
C LEU A 68 20.71 12.48 16.23
N PHE A 69 20.76 11.73 15.14
CA PHE A 69 21.80 11.77 14.13
C PHE A 69 21.22 12.58 12.96
N PRO A 70 21.60 13.85 12.76
CA PRO A 70 21.18 14.58 11.58
C PRO A 70 22.03 14.17 10.36
N ASP A 71 21.46 14.30 9.17
CA ASP A 71 22.19 14.32 7.90
C ASP A 71 23.18 13.16 7.71
N LEU A 72 22.71 11.93 7.92
CA LEU A 72 23.57 10.74 7.79
C LEU A 72 24.00 10.54 6.35
N ASN A 73 25.20 10.02 6.16
CA ASN A 73 25.68 9.51 4.89
C ASN A 73 26.30 8.12 5.11
N SER A 74 26.82 7.49 4.06
CA SER A 74 27.40 6.14 4.14
C SER A 74 28.55 6.01 5.16
N SER A 75 29.24 7.10 5.52
CA SER A 75 30.32 7.09 6.54
C SER A 75 29.84 6.85 7.96
N TYR A 76 28.54 6.99 8.22
CA TYR A 76 27.92 6.67 9.51
C TYR A 76 27.58 5.17 9.64
N THR A 77 27.86 4.36 8.62
CA THR A 77 27.65 2.92 8.72
C THR A 77 28.71 2.30 9.63
N GLY A 78 28.27 1.56 10.63
CA GLY A 78 29.17 0.85 11.54
C GLY A 78 28.57 0.58 12.91
N ASP A 79 29.44 0.16 13.83
CA ASP A 79 29.07 -0.17 15.20
C ASP A 79 29.39 0.98 16.16
N TYR A 80 28.42 1.24 17.04
CA TYR A 80 28.41 2.35 17.96
C TYR A 80 28.13 1.85 19.37
N VAL A 81 28.92 2.30 20.35
CA VAL A 81 28.69 2.00 21.76
C VAL A 81 28.40 3.27 22.53
N LEU A 82 27.31 3.25 23.30
CA LEU A 82 26.93 4.35 24.17
C LEU A 82 27.59 4.19 25.54
N ARG A 83 28.11 5.30 26.06
CA ARG A 83 28.65 5.42 27.40
C ARG A 83 27.92 6.52 28.16
N ILE A 84 27.51 6.20 29.39
CA ILE A 84 26.90 7.15 30.32
C ILE A 84 27.89 7.45 31.45
N GLU A 85 28.08 8.73 31.75
CA GLU A 85 28.93 9.19 32.86
C GLU A 85 28.13 10.03 33.85
N ASN A 86 28.14 9.62 35.11
CA ASN A 86 27.64 10.38 36.25
C ASN A 86 28.69 10.27 37.36
N ARG A 87 29.67 11.18 37.39
CA ARG A 87 30.92 10.98 38.15
C ARG A 87 30.65 10.70 39.64
N PRO A 88 31.28 9.68 40.24
CA PRO A 88 32.42 8.90 39.73
C PRO A 88 32.04 7.74 38.79
N PHE A 89 30.75 7.44 38.64
CA PHE A 89 30.26 6.29 37.90
C PHE A 89 30.32 6.48 36.39
N LYS A 90 30.71 5.40 35.72
CA LYS A 90 30.94 5.33 34.28
C LYS A 90 30.49 3.96 33.79
N ALA A 91 29.53 3.91 32.87
CA ALA A 91 29.01 2.67 32.31
C ALA A 91 29.08 2.71 30.78
N THR A 92 29.51 1.61 30.15
CA THR A 92 29.63 1.51 28.68
C THR A 92 28.95 0.25 28.19
N ALA A 93 28.08 0.39 27.19
CA ALA A 93 27.30 -0.70 26.60
C ALA A 93 28.14 -1.50 25.59
N PHE A 94 29.26 -2.10 26.03
CA PHE A 94 30.20 -2.75 25.12
C PHE A 94 29.64 -4.05 24.52
N CYS A 95 28.92 -4.85 25.29
CA CYS A 95 28.38 -6.14 24.83
C CYS A 95 27.18 -6.02 23.88
N HIS A 96 26.56 -4.83 23.80
CA HIS A 96 25.37 -4.58 22.99
C HIS A 96 25.61 -3.32 22.13
N PRO A 97 26.51 -3.39 21.14
CA PRO A 97 26.73 -2.28 20.22
C PRO A 97 25.48 -2.06 19.35
N LEU A 98 25.19 -0.79 19.07
CA LEU A 98 24.22 -0.41 18.07
C LEU A 98 24.88 -0.47 16.69
N GLN A 99 24.33 -1.26 15.79
CA GLN A 99 24.73 -1.26 14.38
C GLN A 99 23.84 -0.30 13.58
N ILE A 100 24.45 0.74 13.01
CA ILE A 100 23.78 1.67 12.09
C ILE A 100 24.11 1.25 10.65
N ARG A 101 23.08 1.05 9.83
CA ARG A 101 23.23 0.83 8.39
C ARG A 101 22.61 1.98 7.61
N VAL A 102 23.42 2.76 6.91
CA VAL A 102 22.92 3.83 6.05
C VAL A 102 22.77 3.31 4.63
N ARG A 103 21.56 3.41 4.08
CA ARG A 103 21.24 3.00 2.72
C ARG A 103 21.02 4.24 1.85
N ASP A 104 21.43 4.17 0.59
CA ASP A 104 21.09 5.20 -0.39
C ASP A 104 19.69 4.99 -0.98
N SER A 105 19.26 3.72 -1.07
CA SER A 105 17.96 3.33 -1.59
C SER A 105 16.84 3.66 -0.62
N GLN A 106 15.81 4.32 -1.12
CA GLN A 106 14.58 4.68 -0.43
C GLN A 106 13.72 3.45 -0.06
N TRP A 107 12.98 3.54 1.05
CA TRP A 107 11.99 2.52 1.42
C TRP A 107 10.70 2.70 0.64
N SER A 108 10.19 1.61 0.08
CA SER A 108 8.87 1.62 -0.55
C SER A 108 7.79 1.68 0.52
N PRO A 109 6.73 2.50 0.34
CA PRO A 109 5.59 2.45 1.24
C PRO A 109 4.92 1.07 1.17
N SER A 110 4.26 0.67 2.25
CA SER A 110 3.37 -0.48 2.26
C SER A 110 1.94 -0.02 1.99
N LEU A 111 1.29 -0.66 1.03
CA LEU A 111 -0.10 -0.38 0.66
C LEU A 111 -0.95 -1.59 1.03
N ASN A 112 -1.81 -1.42 2.03
CA ASN A 112 -2.65 -2.48 2.58
C ASN A 112 -4.13 -2.15 2.38
N ILE A 113 -4.92 -3.15 2.02
CA ILE A 113 -6.37 -3.01 1.89
C ILE A 113 -7.00 -3.94 2.92
N SER A 114 -7.83 -3.38 3.81
CA SER A 114 -8.57 -4.13 4.82
C SER A 114 -10.06 -4.08 4.55
N GLY A 115 -10.68 -5.25 4.49
CA GLY A 115 -12.10 -5.44 4.20
C GLY A 115 -12.32 -6.41 3.04
N ASP A 116 -13.58 -6.74 2.79
CA ASP A 116 -13.99 -7.64 1.72
C ASP A 116 -14.03 -6.91 0.38
N LEU A 117 -13.29 -7.42 -0.60
CA LEU A 117 -13.22 -6.85 -1.96
C LEU A 117 -14.46 -7.21 -2.78
N GLU A 118 -15.65 -6.90 -2.29
CA GLU A 118 -16.92 -7.15 -2.99
C GLU A 118 -17.64 -5.83 -3.30
N GLU A 119 -18.51 -5.85 -4.31
CA GLU A 119 -19.31 -4.69 -4.69
C GLU A 119 -20.20 -4.21 -3.52
N ASN A 120 -20.31 -2.89 -3.36
CA ASN A 120 -21.02 -2.20 -2.27
C ASN A 120 -20.45 -2.41 -0.86
N GLN A 121 -19.32 -3.12 -0.72
CA GLN A 121 -18.58 -3.16 0.54
C GLN A 121 -17.69 -1.94 0.69
N SER A 122 -17.52 -1.49 1.92
CA SER A 122 -16.54 -0.47 2.28
C SER A 122 -15.22 -1.13 2.64
N VAL A 123 -14.14 -0.73 1.98
CA VAL A 123 -12.78 -1.16 2.32
C VAL A 123 -11.95 0.03 2.77
N THR A 124 -11.06 -0.19 3.71
CA THR A 124 -10.09 0.82 4.14
C THR A 124 -8.76 0.55 3.48
N VAL A 125 -8.29 1.53 2.70
CA VAL A 125 -6.97 1.52 2.07
C VAL A 125 -6.04 2.29 2.97
N THR A 126 -4.97 1.63 3.43
CA THR A 126 -3.93 2.23 4.27
C THR A 126 -2.62 2.24 3.52
N CYS A 127 -2.05 3.42 3.32
CA CYS A 127 -0.67 3.57 2.89
C CYS A 127 0.20 3.98 4.08
N SER A 128 1.29 3.27 4.32
CA SER A 128 2.21 3.57 5.41
C SER A 128 3.66 3.51 4.97
N ALA A 129 4.51 4.35 5.57
CA ALA A 129 5.93 4.37 5.34
C ALA A 129 6.70 4.44 6.65
N PHE A 130 7.87 3.79 6.67
CA PHE A 130 8.77 3.82 7.81
C PHE A 130 9.29 5.23 8.04
N THR A 131 9.29 5.69 9.29
CA THR A 131 9.63 7.07 9.67
C THR A 131 10.80 7.07 10.65
N PRO A 132 12.06 7.02 10.17
CA PRO A 132 13.24 7.01 11.04
C PRO A 132 13.40 8.31 11.85
N CYS A 133 12.72 9.38 11.40
CA CYS A 133 12.74 10.69 12.01
C CYS A 133 11.33 11.28 12.17
N PRO A 134 10.75 11.26 13.38
CA PRO A 134 9.42 11.81 13.65
C PRO A 134 9.28 13.31 13.36
N HIS A 135 10.38 14.07 13.47
CA HIS A 135 10.41 15.50 13.19
C HIS A 135 10.52 15.83 11.69
N SER A 136 10.84 14.84 10.86
CA SER A 136 10.94 14.98 9.41
C SER A 136 10.34 13.74 8.73
N PRO A 137 9.01 13.54 8.88
CA PRO A 137 8.34 12.36 8.35
C PRO A 137 8.29 12.38 6.82
N PRO A 138 8.16 11.21 6.16
CA PRO A 138 7.94 11.16 4.73
C PRO A 138 6.58 11.77 4.35
N GLU A 139 6.55 12.46 3.22
CA GLU A 139 5.33 12.96 2.61
C GLU A 139 4.63 11.82 1.86
N LEU A 140 3.42 11.46 2.28
CA LEU A 140 2.62 10.42 1.65
C LEU A 140 1.58 11.02 0.70
N THR A 141 1.59 10.55 -0.55
CA THR A 141 0.64 10.94 -1.59
C THR A 141 0.14 9.72 -2.34
N TRP A 142 -1.07 9.79 -2.87
CA TRP A 142 -1.67 8.69 -3.65
C TRP A 142 -2.66 9.21 -4.68
N ASN A 143 -3.14 8.31 -5.55
CA ASN A 143 -4.18 8.62 -6.55
C ASN A 143 -5.63 8.44 -6.04
N LEU A 144 -5.85 8.47 -4.72
CA LEU A 144 -7.18 8.52 -4.11
C LEU A 144 -7.50 9.94 -3.63
N GLN A 145 -8.78 10.27 -3.47
CA GLN A 145 -9.18 11.52 -2.81
C GLN A 145 -8.69 11.47 -1.36
N GLN A 146 -7.76 12.36 -1.02
CA GLN A 146 -7.09 12.35 0.27
C GLN A 146 -7.86 13.21 1.26
N HIS A 147 -8.74 12.59 2.07
CA HIS A 147 -9.43 13.29 3.16
C HIS A 147 -8.67 13.18 4.48
N SER A 148 -7.79 12.19 4.64
CA SER A 148 -6.96 12.03 5.83
C SER A 148 -5.64 12.79 5.74
N LEU A 149 -5.33 13.51 6.83
CA LEU A 149 -4.00 14.05 7.08
C LEU A 149 -3.05 12.90 7.45
N GLY A 150 -1.80 12.99 7.01
CA GLY A 150 -0.75 12.04 7.39
C GLY A 150 -0.54 12.02 8.90
N GLN A 151 -0.65 10.85 9.51
CA GLN A 151 -0.45 10.65 10.95
C GLN A 151 0.83 9.84 11.18
N THR A 152 1.71 10.35 12.03
CA THR A 152 2.92 9.63 12.46
C THR A 152 2.68 9.02 13.83
N GLU A 153 2.77 7.70 13.91
CA GLU A 153 2.51 6.93 15.11
C GLU A 153 3.78 6.21 15.56
N LYS A 154 3.90 5.99 16.87
CA LYS A 154 4.97 5.19 17.46
C LYS A 154 4.50 3.75 17.61
N ASN A 155 5.23 2.82 17.01
CA ASN A 155 4.97 1.40 17.05
C ASN A 155 5.41 0.78 18.40
N PRO A 156 4.88 -0.39 18.78
CA PRO A 156 5.26 -1.08 20.02
C PRO A 156 6.75 -1.43 20.11
N ASP A 157 7.42 -1.64 18.97
CA ASP A 157 8.87 -1.89 18.87
C ASP A 157 9.72 -0.61 19.05
N GLY A 158 9.07 0.54 19.20
CA GLY A 158 9.71 1.85 19.37
C GLY A 158 10.05 2.57 18.07
N THR A 159 9.79 1.96 16.91
CA THR A 159 9.91 2.61 15.60
C THR A 159 8.74 3.56 15.35
N PHE A 160 8.81 4.38 14.29
CA PHE A 160 7.70 5.23 13.90
C PHE A 160 7.27 4.93 12.47
N THR A 161 5.98 5.10 12.23
CA THR A 161 5.36 4.91 10.92
C THR A 161 4.45 6.10 10.64
N THR A 162 4.61 6.71 9.47
CA THR A 162 3.65 7.68 8.95
C THR A 162 2.64 6.96 8.08
N LYS A 163 1.35 7.23 8.25
CA LYS A 163 0.27 6.59 7.48
C LYS A 163 -0.79 7.59 7.04
N ILE A 164 -1.40 7.29 5.90
CA ILE A 164 -2.63 7.90 5.39
C ILE A 164 -3.64 6.77 5.14
N GLN A 165 -4.91 7.05 5.37
CA GLN A 165 -5.97 6.04 5.27
C GLN A 165 -7.25 6.65 4.67
N GLU A 166 -7.94 5.88 3.85
CA GLU A 166 -9.18 6.31 3.21
C GLU A 166 -10.12 5.12 3.09
N THR A 167 -11.40 5.37 3.31
CA THR A 167 -12.44 4.36 3.17
C THR A 167 -13.13 4.55 1.83
N VAL A 168 -13.13 3.51 1.01
CA VAL A 168 -13.73 3.51 -0.33
C VAL A 168 -14.88 2.53 -0.36
N ILE A 169 -16.03 2.95 -0.88
CA ILE A 169 -17.15 2.06 -1.19
C ILE A 169 -16.93 1.49 -2.59
N LEU A 170 -16.78 0.17 -2.68
CA LEU A 170 -16.44 -0.51 -3.92
C LEU A 170 -17.64 -0.60 -4.88
N SER A 171 -17.32 -0.63 -6.17
CA SER A 171 -18.27 -0.75 -7.29
C SER A 171 -17.63 -1.49 -8.46
N ASP A 172 -18.40 -1.84 -9.49
CA ASP A 172 -17.85 -2.51 -10.69
C ASP A 172 -16.76 -1.70 -11.41
N ALA A 173 -16.80 -0.37 -11.28
CA ALA A 173 -15.81 0.52 -11.87
C ALA A 173 -14.42 0.40 -11.21
N HIS A 174 -14.35 -0.11 -9.98
CA HIS A 174 -13.10 -0.27 -9.26
C HIS A 174 -12.35 -1.56 -9.65
N ASN A 175 -12.98 -2.49 -10.36
CA ASN A 175 -12.30 -3.70 -10.81
C ASN A 175 -11.22 -3.37 -11.87
N GLY A 176 -9.97 -3.73 -11.58
CA GLY A 176 -8.81 -3.38 -12.40
C GLY A 176 -8.24 -1.99 -12.12
N TYR A 177 -8.79 -1.23 -11.16
CA TYR A 177 -8.24 0.06 -10.77
C TYR A 177 -6.93 -0.14 -9.98
N SER A 178 -5.86 0.55 -10.40
CA SER A 178 -4.56 0.51 -9.72
C SER A 178 -4.44 1.68 -8.76
N ILE A 179 -4.35 1.39 -7.46
CA ILE A 179 -4.03 2.37 -6.43
C ILE A 179 -2.52 2.47 -6.34
N SER A 180 -1.99 3.69 -6.45
CA SER A 180 -0.57 4.01 -6.38
C SER A 180 -0.33 4.95 -5.21
N CYS A 181 0.54 4.57 -4.28
CA CYS A 181 0.98 5.41 -3.17
C CYS A 181 2.48 5.70 -3.28
N SER A 182 2.86 6.95 -3.01
CA SER A 182 4.23 7.44 -3.03
C SER A 182 4.64 7.95 -1.65
N ALA A 183 5.86 7.62 -1.23
CA ALA A 183 6.50 8.16 -0.03
C ALA A 183 7.71 9.01 -0.43
N GLY A 184 7.63 10.32 -0.19
CA GLY A 184 8.71 11.28 -0.41
C GLY A 184 9.48 11.53 0.87
N TYR A 185 10.70 11.01 0.97
CA TYR A 185 11.57 11.21 2.12
C TYR A 185 12.39 12.50 1.98
N PRO A 186 12.26 13.44 2.94
CA PRO A 186 13.11 14.63 2.97
C PRO A 186 14.57 14.24 3.22
N VAL A 187 15.44 14.67 2.30
CA VAL A 187 16.89 14.46 2.38
C VAL A 187 17.64 15.73 1.97
N ASN A 188 18.92 15.80 2.31
CA ASN A 188 19.78 16.84 1.79
C ASN A 188 19.83 16.80 0.26
N GLY A 189 19.48 17.93 -0.37
CA GLY A 189 19.42 18.06 -1.83
C GLY A 189 18.07 17.72 -2.46
N GLY A 190 17.01 17.48 -1.69
CA GLY A 190 15.64 17.36 -2.20
C GLY A 190 14.81 16.28 -1.51
N ASN A 191 14.03 15.52 -2.27
CA ASN A 191 13.25 14.39 -1.78
C ASN A 191 13.65 13.11 -2.51
N LYS A 192 13.81 12.01 -1.77
CA LYS A 192 13.92 10.66 -2.34
C LYS A 192 12.55 9.99 -2.28
N THR A 193 11.99 9.65 -3.44
CA THR A 193 10.63 9.14 -3.53
C THR A 193 10.60 7.66 -3.92
N ALA A 194 9.78 6.88 -3.22
CA ALA A 194 9.45 5.50 -3.57
C ALA A 194 7.96 5.36 -3.83
N LYS A 195 7.55 4.34 -4.59
CA LYS A 195 6.14 4.07 -4.88
C LYS A 195 5.78 2.61 -4.63
N ALA A 196 4.54 2.37 -4.26
CA ALA A 196 3.93 1.04 -4.20
C ALA A 196 2.55 1.10 -4.87
N GLU A 197 2.20 0.03 -5.57
CA GLU A 197 0.94 -0.06 -6.30
C GLU A 197 0.21 -1.37 -6.00
N VAL A 198 -1.11 -1.31 -5.97
CA VAL A 198 -1.98 -2.49 -5.84
C VAL A 198 -3.16 -2.34 -6.77
N THR A 199 -3.46 -3.38 -7.54
CA THR A 199 -4.63 -3.41 -8.42
C THR A 199 -5.79 -4.09 -7.72
N LEU A 200 -6.93 -3.41 -7.66
CA LEU A 200 -8.16 -3.95 -7.07
C LEU A 200 -8.76 -5.01 -8.00
N SER A 201 -9.15 -6.15 -7.42
CA SER A 201 -9.97 -7.16 -8.08
C SER A 201 -11.30 -7.23 -7.34
N VAL A 202 -12.32 -6.56 -7.88
CA VAL A 202 -13.67 -6.47 -7.27
C VAL A 202 -14.61 -7.32 -8.09
N PRO A 203 -15.06 -8.48 -7.60
CA PRO A 203 -16.06 -9.30 -8.27
C PRO A 203 -17.43 -8.61 -8.31
N TYR A 204 -18.13 -8.70 -9.44
CA TYR A 204 -19.46 -8.15 -9.64
C TYR A 204 -20.29 -8.98 -10.62
N VAL A 205 -21.62 -8.92 -10.46
CA VAL A 205 -22.57 -9.64 -11.32
C VAL A 205 -22.53 -9.13 -12.78
N PRO A 206 -22.81 -9.99 -13.78
CA PRO A 206 -22.85 -9.56 -15.18
C PRO A 206 -23.83 -8.39 -15.36
N ARG A 207 -23.44 -7.40 -16.16
CA ARG A 207 -24.27 -6.22 -16.45
C ARG A 207 -24.00 -5.66 -17.84
N ASN A 208 -24.94 -4.85 -18.32
CA ASN A 208 -24.93 -4.32 -19.69
C ASN A 208 -24.83 -5.43 -20.74
N THR A 209 -25.54 -6.54 -20.51
CA THR A 209 -25.58 -7.68 -21.43
C THR A 209 -26.25 -7.25 -22.73
N ARG A 210 -25.58 -7.47 -23.85
CA ARG A 210 -26.05 -7.11 -25.20
C ARG A 210 -26.03 -8.32 -26.09
N ALA A 211 -27.10 -8.47 -26.86
CA ALA A 211 -27.22 -9.42 -27.94
C ALA A 211 -27.11 -8.67 -29.27
N SER A 212 -26.39 -9.23 -30.23
CA SER A 212 -26.32 -8.75 -31.60
C SER A 212 -26.45 -9.92 -32.58
N VAL A 213 -26.85 -9.59 -33.81
CA VAL A 213 -26.97 -10.54 -34.91
C VAL A 213 -26.18 -10.04 -36.12
N SER A 214 -25.57 -10.97 -36.85
CA SER A 214 -25.00 -10.73 -38.17
C SER A 214 -25.73 -11.55 -39.23
N PRO A 215 -26.26 -10.93 -40.31
CA PRO A 215 -26.22 -9.49 -40.61
C PRO A 215 -27.08 -8.65 -39.64
N SER A 216 -26.64 -7.42 -39.37
CA SER A 216 -27.24 -6.52 -38.38
C SER A 216 -28.68 -6.11 -38.67
N SER A 217 -29.13 -6.25 -39.92
CA SER A 217 -30.52 -6.02 -40.32
C SER A 217 -31.49 -6.97 -39.64
N GLY A 218 -31.03 -8.14 -39.17
CA GLY A 218 -31.88 -9.21 -38.65
C GLY A 218 -32.82 -9.83 -39.70
N LEU A 219 -32.83 -9.32 -40.94
CA LEU A 219 -33.66 -9.80 -42.05
C LEU A 219 -32.81 -10.63 -43.00
N VAL A 220 -33.10 -11.93 -43.09
CA VAL A 220 -32.32 -12.90 -43.87
C VAL A 220 -33.19 -13.69 -44.85
N SER A 221 -32.58 -14.23 -45.91
CA SER A 221 -33.27 -15.16 -46.81
C SER A 221 -33.36 -16.55 -46.17
N ALA A 222 -34.39 -17.32 -46.51
CA ALA A 222 -34.54 -18.69 -46.02
C ALA A 222 -33.28 -19.53 -46.34
N GLY A 223 -32.78 -20.27 -45.36
CA GLY A 223 -31.54 -21.06 -45.49
C GLY A 223 -30.24 -20.29 -45.23
N SER A 224 -30.29 -18.98 -44.98
CA SER A 224 -29.09 -18.20 -44.64
C SER A 224 -28.60 -18.49 -43.23
N ARG A 225 -27.27 -18.49 -43.04
CA ARG A 225 -26.65 -18.58 -41.71
C ARG A 225 -26.67 -17.21 -41.02
N VAL A 226 -27.13 -17.20 -39.78
CA VAL A 226 -27.02 -16.04 -38.88
C VAL A 226 -25.99 -16.32 -37.80
N GLU A 227 -25.25 -15.29 -37.41
CA GLU A 227 -24.36 -15.34 -36.25
C GLU A 227 -24.96 -14.51 -35.13
N LEU A 228 -25.10 -15.13 -33.95
CA LEU A 228 -25.60 -14.47 -32.75
C LEU A 228 -24.41 -14.22 -31.81
N SER A 229 -24.18 -12.97 -31.44
CA SER A 229 -23.07 -12.59 -30.55
C SER A 229 -23.61 -11.97 -29.27
N CYS A 230 -23.05 -12.38 -28.12
CA CYS A 230 -23.45 -11.89 -26.81
C CYS A 230 -22.24 -11.29 -26.11
N CYS A 231 -22.42 -10.14 -25.46
CA CYS A 231 -21.36 -9.46 -24.71
C CYS A 231 -21.93 -8.96 -23.38
N SER A 232 -21.14 -9.04 -22.31
CA SER A 232 -21.50 -8.52 -20.99
C SER A 232 -20.23 -8.10 -20.25
N ARG A 233 -20.33 -7.05 -19.42
CA ARG A 233 -19.28 -6.74 -18.44
C ARG A 233 -19.51 -7.60 -17.20
N ALA A 234 -18.50 -8.33 -16.75
CA ALA A 234 -18.56 -9.10 -15.50
C ALA A 234 -17.15 -9.42 -15.00
N TRP A 235 -17.00 -9.56 -13.69
CA TRP A 235 -15.82 -10.17 -13.07
C TRP A 235 -16.25 -11.11 -11.94
N PRO A 236 -15.92 -12.41 -11.95
CA PRO A 236 -15.15 -13.12 -12.97
C PRO A 236 -15.84 -13.17 -14.35
N PRO A 237 -15.12 -13.53 -15.43
CA PRO A 237 -15.67 -13.64 -16.77
C PRO A 237 -16.96 -14.49 -16.83
N PRO A 238 -17.98 -14.07 -17.58
CA PRO A 238 -19.27 -14.77 -17.61
C PRO A 238 -19.29 -15.88 -18.66
N SER A 239 -20.17 -16.86 -18.44
CA SER A 239 -20.66 -17.78 -19.47
C SER A 239 -21.88 -17.17 -20.19
N PHE A 240 -22.11 -17.55 -21.45
CA PHE A 240 -23.23 -17.05 -22.24
C PHE A 240 -24.13 -18.19 -22.70
N THR A 241 -25.44 -18.04 -22.49
CA THR A 241 -26.46 -18.98 -22.96
C THR A 241 -27.50 -18.24 -23.81
N TRP A 242 -27.82 -18.78 -24.98
CA TRP A 242 -28.81 -18.21 -25.89
C TRP A 242 -30.17 -18.89 -25.74
N PHE A 243 -31.21 -18.07 -25.72
CA PHE A 243 -32.58 -18.50 -25.62
C PHE A 243 -33.40 -17.95 -26.79
N ARG A 244 -34.26 -18.81 -27.31
CA ARG A 244 -35.32 -18.47 -28.25
C ARG A 244 -36.63 -18.32 -27.49
N ILE A 245 -37.34 -17.22 -27.70
CA ILE A 245 -38.68 -17.03 -27.14
C ILE A 245 -39.67 -17.92 -27.90
N SER A 246 -40.35 -18.80 -27.17
CA SER A 246 -41.42 -19.67 -27.68
C SER A 246 -42.70 -19.51 -26.85
N ARG A 247 -43.82 -20.07 -27.33
CA ARG A 247 -45.10 -20.07 -26.60
C ARG A 247 -45.04 -20.81 -25.25
N HIS A 248 -44.03 -21.65 -25.04
CA HIS A 248 -43.81 -22.42 -23.81
C HIS A 248 -42.64 -21.88 -22.95
N GLY A 249 -42.14 -20.68 -23.25
CA GLY A 249 -41.01 -20.06 -22.56
C GLY A 249 -39.74 -20.00 -23.42
N GLY A 250 -38.61 -19.64 -22.79
CA GLY A 250 -37.30 -19.57 -23.43
C GLY A 250 -36.71 -20.97 -23.63
N ALA A 251 -36.42 -21.36 -24.88
CA ALA A 251 -35.75 -22.62 -25.21
C ALA A 251 -34.28 -22.38 -25.59
N ASN A 252 -33.37 -23.23 -25.13
CA ASN A 252 -31.94 -23.12 -25.46
C ASN A 252 -31.71 -23.21 -26.97
N VAL A 253 -30.82 -22.37 -27.48
CA VAL A 253 -30.40 -22.38 -28.88
C VAL A 253 -29.20 -23.30 -29.05
N SER A 254 -29.29 -24.28 -29.95
CA SER A 254 -28.17 -25.10 -30.37
C SER A 254 -27.51 -24.53 -31.64
N VAL A 255 -26.19 -24.66 -31.73
CA VAL A 255 -25.40 -24.26 -32.89
C VAL A 255 -25.87 -25.06 -34.13
N GLY A 256 -26.13 -24.37 -35.24
CA GLY A 256 -26.57 -25.00 -36.50
C GLY A 256 -28.08 -25.19 -36.65
N SER A 257 -28.90 -24.70 -35.70
CA SER A 257 -30.35 -24.72 -35.85
C SER A 257 -30.83 -23.86 -37.04
N VAL A 258 -31.64 -24.46 -37.92
CA VAL A 258 -32.33 -23.75 -39.02
C VAL A 258 -33.76 -23.44 -38.60
N TYR A 259 -34.16 -22.17 -38.70
CA TYR A 259 -35.50 -21.73 -38.33
C TYR A 259 -36.27 -21.27 -39.57
N THR A 260 -37.49 -21.78 -39.74
CA THR A 260 -38.37 -21.53 -40.89
C THR A 260 -39.32 -20.34 -40.71
N PHE A 261 -39.22 -19.62 -39.59
CA PHE A 261 -40.12 -18.51 -39.23
C PHE A 261 -39.39 -17.42 -38.44
N ASN A 262 -40.02 -16.24 -38.34
CA ASN A 262 -39.52 -15.11 -37.54
C ASN A 262 -39.30 -15.57 -36.09
N ALA A 263 -38.07 -15.43 -35.62
CA ALA A 263 -37.66 -15.92 -34.31
C ALA A 263 -37.06 -14.78 -33.51
N THR A 264 -37.32 -14.85 -32.21
CA THR A 264 -36.93 -13.82 -31.27
C THR A 264 -35.97 -14.43 -30.26
N PHE A 265 -34.82 -13.81 -30.07
CA PHE A 265 -33.74 -14.34 -29.25
C PHE A 265 -33.31 -13.36 -28.16
N TYR A 266 -32.75 -13.90 -27.10
CA TYR A 266 -32.00 -13.14 -26.10
C TYR A 266 -30.88 -14.02 -25.56
N CYS A 267 -29.83 -13.40 -25.04
CA CYS A 267 -28.78 -14.11 -24.33
C CYS A 267 -28.82 -13.80 -22.84
N VAL A 268 -28.36 -14.75 -22.04
CA VAL A 268 -28.11 -14.59 -20.60
C VAL A 268 -26.62 -14.77 -20.37
N ALA A 269 -26.01 -13.77 -19.76
CA ALA A 269 -24.66 -13.83 -19.23
C ALA A 269 -24.72 -14.23 -17.75
N ALA A 270 -23.92 -15.21 -17.31
CA ALA A 270 -23.92 -15.69 -15.94
C ALA A 270 -22.50 -15.94 -15.41
N ASN A 271 -22.24 -15.52 -14.18
CA ASN A 271 -21.05 -15.89 -13.42
C ASN A 271 -21.45 -16.41 -12.02
N ARG A 272 -20.48 -16.72 -11.17
CA ARG A 272 -20.73 -17.27 -9.82
C ARG A 272 -21.56 -16.36 -8.90
N LEU A 273 -21.68 -15.08 -9.22
CA LEU A 273 -22.38 -14.08 -8.40
C LEU A 273 -23.82 -13.87 -8.86
N GLY A 274 -24.13 -14.17 -10.11
CA GLY A 274 -25.46 -13.92 -10.66
C GLY A 274 -25.49 -13.92 -12.18
N HIS A 275 -26.56 -13.37 -12.73
CA HIS A 275 -26.80 -13.36 -14.17
C HIS A 275 -27.48 -12.07 -14.64
N SER A 276 -27.31 -11.77 -15.91
CA SER A 276 -27.98 -10.65 -16.59
C SER A 276 -28.45 -11.06 -17.98
N ARG A 277 -29.66 -10.63 -18.31
CA ARG A 277 -30.33 -10.92 -19.58
C ARG A 277 -30.16 -9.73 -20.53
N SER A 278 -29.89 -10.00 -21.81
CA SER A 278 -29.89 -8.99 -22.85
C SER A 278 -31.29 -8.48 -23.19
N SER A 279 -31.35 -7.33 -23.88
CA SER A 279 -32.52 -7.02 -24.68
C SER A 279 -32.78 -8.11 -25.72
N VAL A 280 -34.01 -8.14 -26.19
CA VAL A 280 -34.47 -9.10 -27.17
C VAL A 280 -34.09 -8.64 -28.57
N ILE A 281 -33.63 -9.55 -29.42
CA ILE A 281 -33.35 -9.32 -30.83
C ILE A 281 -34.29 -10.15 -31.71
N HIS A 282 -34.68 -9.59 -32.84
CA HIS A 282 -35.58 -10.21 -33.79
C HIS A 282 -34.82 -10.62 -35.05
N VAL A 283 -35.01 -11.87 -35.45
CA VAL A 283 -34.51 -12.40 -36.72
C VAL A 283 -35.71 -12.78 -37.57
N GLY A 284 -35.89 -12.09 -38.68
CA GLY A 284 -37.00 -12.26 -39.60
C GLY A 284 -36.56 -12.70 -40.99
N LEU A 285 -37.52 -13.19 -41.77
CA LEU A 285 -37.29 -13.46 -43.19
C LEU A 285 -37.52 -12.20 -44.02
N ARG A 286 -36.66 -11.93 -45.00
CA ARG A 286 -36.82 -10.79 -45.91
C ARG A 286 -38.05 -11.02 -46.82
N GLY A 287 -38.98 -10.07 -46.86
CA GLY A 287 -40.09 -10.03 -47.84
C GLY A 287 -41.39 -10.73 -47.43
N LYS A 288 -41.69 -10.88 -46.14
CA LYS A 288 -42.99 -11.30 -45.61
C LYS A 288 -43.44 -10.42 -44.46
#